data_AF-A0ABD5MUN0-F1
#
_entry.id   AF-A0ABD5MUN0-F1
#
_cell.length_a   1.000
_cell.length_b   1.000
_cell.length_c   1.000
_cell.angle_alpha   90.00
_cell.angle_beta   90.00
_cell.angle_gamma   90.00
#
_symmetry.space_group_name_H-M   'P 1'
#
loop_
_entity.id
_entity.type
_entity.pdbx_description
1 polymer ?
#
loop_
_entity_poly.entity_id
_entity_poly.type
_entity_poly.pdbx_seq_one_letter_code
_entity_poly.pdbx_strand_id
1 'polypeptide(L)' 'MHDAVCAECGQKCQVPFKPDSSRPVYCRECYSKRRPPRRNRY' A
#
# COMPACT_ATOMS: atom_id res chain seq x y z
N MET A 1 -10.37 -7.03 -9.81
CA MET A 1 -9.55 -5.90 -9.33
C MET A 1 -10.50 -4.88 -8.73
N HIS A 2 -10.23 -4.38 -7.53
CA HIS A 2 -11.06 -3.41 -6.83
C HIS A 2 -10.36 -2.05 -6.83
N ASP A 3 -11.10 -0.99 -7.14
CA ASP A 3 -10.59 0.37 -7.02
C ASP A 3 -10.50 0.76 -5.56
N ALA A 4 -9.32 1.19 -5.14
CA ALA A 4 -9.04 1.66 -3.80
C ALA A 4 -8.23 2.94 -3.85
N VAL A 5 -8.32 3.75 -2.79
CA VAL A 5 -7.55 4.98 -2.64
C VAL A 5 -6.41 4.75 -1.67
N CYS A 6 -5.20 5.12 -2.06
CA CYS A 6 -4.04 5.03 -1.19
C CYS A 6 -4.23 5.95 0.03
N ALA A 7 -4.19 5.39 1.24
CA ALA A 7 -4.35 6.14 2.48
C ALA A 7 -3.17 7.09 2.78
N GLU A 8 -2.05 6.96 2.06
CA GLU A 8 -0.86 7.78 2.26
C GLU A 8 -0.74 8.92 1.23
N CYS A 9 -0.95 8.63 -0.06
CA CYS A 9 -0.81 9.63 -1.12
C CYS A 9 -2.14 10.08 -1.75
N GLY A 10 -3.27 9.43 -1.43
CA GLY A 10 -4.57 9.76 -1.99
C GLY A 10 -4.79 9.34 -3.45
N GLN A 11 -3.85 8.63 -4.07
CA GLN A 11 -4.00 8.17 -5.45
C GLN A 11 -4.93 6.97 -5.58
N LYS A 12 -5.66 6.90 -6.69
CA LYS A 12 -6.49 5.74 -7.07
C LYS A 12 -5.59 4.61 -7.58
N CYS A 13 -5.78 3.41 -7.04
CA CYS A 13 -5.05 2.22 -7.44
C CYS A 13 -5.96 0.99 -7.44
N GLN A 14 -5.69 0.05 -8.34
CA GLN A 14 -6.39 -1.22 -8.37
C GLN A 14 -5.68 -2.25 -7.51
N VAL A 15 -6.43 -2.84 -6.59
CA VAL A 15 -5.95 -3.88 -5.68
C VAL A 15 -6.69 -5.20 -5.90
N PRO A 16 -6.03 -6.35 -5.70
CA PRO A 16 -6.67 -7.66 -5.87
C PRO A 16 -7.55 -8.06 -4.67
N PHE A 17 -7.49 -7.32 -3.56
CA PHE A 17 -8.25 -7.56 -2.35
C PHE A 17 -9.38 -6.52 -2.18
N LYS A 18 -10.45 -6.87 -1.44
CA LYS A 18 -11.49 -5.89 -1.09
C LYS A 18 -10.88 -4.82 -0.17
N PRO A 19 -11.01 -3.52 -0.48
CA PRO A 19 -10.61 -2.47 0.43
C PRO A 19 -11.52 -2.48 1.66
N ASP A 20 -10.97 -2.79 2.82
CA ASP A 20 -11.67 -2.74 4.10
C ASP A 20 -11.46 -1.39 4.78
N SER A 21 -12.51 -0.83 5.38
CA SER A 21 -12.42 0.44 6.13
C SER A 21 -11.51 0.35 7.36
N SER A 22 -11.25 -0.87 7.86
CA SER A 22 -10.37 -1.14 9.00
C SER A 22 -8.88 -1.23 8.63
N ARG A 23 -8.56 -1.45 7.34
CA ARG A 23 -7.18 -1.65 6.87
C ARG A 23 -6.83 -0.63 5.79
N PRO A 24 -5.83 0.25 6.04
CA PRO A 24 -5.44 1.24 5.05
C PRO A 24 -4.85 0.58 3.80
N VAL A 25 -5.36 0.96 2.64
CA VAL A 25 -4.82 0.52 1.34
C VAL A 25 -3.64 1.39 0.96
N TYR A 26 -2.58 0.78 0.45
CA TYR A 26 -1.40 1.48 -0.03
C TYR A 26 -1.14 1.15 -1.50
N CYS A 27 -0.76 2.16 -2.27
CA CYS A 27 -0.24 1.94 -3.62
C CYS A 27 1.13 1.26 -3.55
N ARG A 28 1.58 0.70 -4.69
CA ARG A 28 2.84 -0.03 -4.79
C ARG A 28 4.05 0.79 -4.32
N GLU A 29 4.03 2.10 -4.55
CA GLU A 29 5.09 3.01 -4.13
C GLU A 29 5.10 3.24 -2.62
N CYS A 30 3.97 3.62 -2.02
CA CYS A 30 3.84 3.82 -0.57
C CYS A 30 4.13 2.53 0.20
N TYR A 31 3.68 1.39 -0.31
CA TYR A 31 4.00 0.08 0.28
C TYR A 31 5.51 -0.21 0.23
N SER A 32 6.17 0.14 -0.88
CA SER A 32 7.62 -0.04 -1.02
C SER A 32 8.42 0.89 -0.11
N LYS A 33 7.96 2.14 0.08
CA LYS A 33 8.56 3.12 1.00
C LYS A 33 8.42 2.71 2.46
N ARG A 34 7.26 2.16 2.84
CA ARG A 34 7.01 1.65 4.20
C ARG A 34 7.77 0.39 4.53
N ARG A 35 8.18 -0.37 3.53
CA ARG A 35 8.95 -1.58 3.78
C ARG A 35 10.28 -1.13 4.38
N PRO A 36 10.57 -1.46 5.66
CA PRO A 36 11.84 -1.09 6.25
C PRO A 36 12.93 -1.68 5.35
N PRO A 37 14.00 -0.91 5.04
CA PRO A 37 15.13 -1.48 4.34
C PRO A 37 15.50 -2.70 5.15
N ARG A 38 15.49 -3.86 4.49
CA ARG A 38 15.94 -5.09 5.10
C ARG A 38 17.38 -4.76 5.43
N ARG A 39 17.65 -4.42 6.69
CA ARG A 39 19.00 -4.15 7.15
C ARG A 39 19.67 -5.48 6.95
N ASN A 40 20.34 -5.59 5.81
CA ASN A 40 21.28 -6.63 5.52
C ASN A 40 22.33 -6.43 6.60
N ARG A 41 22.13 -7.11 7.72
CA ARG A 41 23.16 -7.29 8.73
C ARG A 41 24.18 -8.14 8.02
N TYR A 42 25.21 -7.44 7.57
CA TYR A 42 26.58 -7.89 7.38
C TYR A 42 26.74 -9.39 7.13
#